data_AF-A0A949JIW5-F1
#
_entry.id   AF-A0A949JIW5-F1
#
_cell.length_a   1.000
_cell.length_b   1.000
_cell.length_c   1.000
_cell.angle_alpha   90.00
_cell.angle_beta   90.00
_cell.angle_gamma   90.00
#
_symmetry.space_group_name_H-M   'P 1'
#
loop_
_entity.id
_entity.type
_entity.pdbx_description
1 polymer ?
#
loop_
_entity_poly.entity_id
_entity_poly.type
_entity_poly.pdbx_seq_one_letter_code
_entity_poly.pdbx_strand_id
1 'polypeptide(L)'
;MPSIRRSSRRRPALAAAAVVAALAVTATACGPGDDEAGSSPDASSSAGSDTSQGKGGDEFDLNLPKDLPTSLQDLEKWKDGGWENWDKKDWLRDAADFVNPYIKDLWKPDRMQDAQDATKDVTEEEVAAASGPQDDPEPRPVQASKVKTPYHKHAAPVGKLFFDSPEGPSVCSGTVVKDPRNPGKSNLVATAGHCVHGGKGKGWYRNIVFVPSYNDLGRPANQVGSGSAHEVYPYKQWWATWAQTTGYWIDRGDGVDGARGASQDFAVVQVKAEDGSAKSVEETVGAALEINFNAPTPKQQTGLTSYGYPAAPPYDGALMHRCTARPGQLTTDPSQPALYRIGCTMTGGTSGGGILANGDGGKAQLVSVNSIGPRPATWLAGPYLGTEAKGVFDAISKRHAGKN
;
A
#
# COMPACT_ATOMS: atom_id res chain seq x y z
N MET A 1 7.23 -51.24 45.17
CA MET A 1 6.02 -50.95 45.97
C MET A 1 5.43 -49.64 45.47
N PRO A 2 4.10 -49.51 45.41
CA PRO A 2 3.26 -49.51 44.18
C PRO A 2 2.83 -48.07 43.77
N SER A 3 2.11 -47.76 42.68
CA SER A 3 1.23 -48.54 41.82
C SER A 3 1.15 -47.94 40.40
N ILE A 4 1.17 -48.83 39.41
CA ILE A 4 0.73 -48.62 38.03
C ILE A 4 -0.80 -48.44 38.00
N ARG A 5 -1.32 -47.47 37.24
CA ARG A 5 -2.69 -47.51 36.69
C ARG A 5 -2.67 -47.28 35.18
N ARG A 6 -2.95 -48.35 34.44
CA ARG A 6 -3.44 -48.34 33.05
C ARG A 6 -4.97 -48.38 33.06
N SER A 7 -5.61 -47.51 32.27
CA SER A 7 -6.90 -47.73 31.59
C SER A 7 -7.27 -46.40 30.91
N SER A 8 -7.88 -46.28 29.74
CA SER A 8 -8.33 -47.21 28.71
C SER A 8 -8.75 -46.32 27.54
N ARG A 9 -8.41 -46.70 26.31
CA ARG A 9 -9.00 -46.16 25.07
C ARG A 9 -10.52 -46.15 25.16
N ARG A 10 -11.15 -45.06 24.72
CA ARG A 10 -12.48 -45.05 24.08
C ARG A 10 -12.61 -43.77 23.23
N ARG A 11 -12.61 -43.97 21.90
CA ARG A 11 -13.16 -43.03 20.92
C ARG A 11 -14.66 -43.29 20.81
N PRO A 12 -15.46 -42.24 20.66
CA PRO A 12 -16.55 -42.27 19.68
C PRO A 12 -16.60 -40.91 18.95
N ALA A 13 -17.31 -40.69 17.86
CA ALA A 13 -17.78 -41.46 16.72
C ALA A 13 -18.06 -40.36 15.67
N LEU A 14 -17.81 -40.65 14.39
CA LEU A 14 -18.14 -39.77 13.27
C LEU A 14 -19.65 -39.53 13.21
N ALA A 15 -20.07 -38.27 13.20
CA ALA A 15 -21.43 -37.88 12.81
C ALA A 15 -21.34 -37.12 11.49
N ALA A 16 -21.65 -37.83 10.41
CA ALA A 16 -21.89 -37.26 9.10
C ALA A 16 -23.29 -36.62 9.07
N ALA A 17 -23.37 -35.33 8.78
CA ALA A 17 -24.62 -34.66 8.46
C ALA A 17 -24.68 -34.46 6.94
N ALA A 18 -25.47 -35.30 6.28
CA ALA A 18 -25.84 -35.13 4.88
C ALA A 18 -27.03 -34.15 4.81
N VAL A 19 -26.86 -33.03 4.10
CA VAL A 19 -27.98 -32.16 3.72
C VAL A 19 -28.21 -32.36 2.22
N VAL A 20 -29.37 -32.97 1.92
CA VAL A 20 -29.92 -33.13 0.57
C VAL A 20 -30.61 -31.82 0.20
N ALA A 21 -30.13 -31.17 -0.86
CA ALA A 21 -30.86 -30.08 -1.52
C ALA A 21 -31.22 -30.53 -2.95
N ALA A 22 -32.48 -30.88 -3.14
CA ALA A 22 -33.06 -31.12 -4.45
C ALA A 22 -33.43 -29.78 -5.09
N LEU A 23 -32.81 -29.44 -6.21
CA LEU A 23 -33.25 -28.35 -7.09
C LEU A 23 -33.82 -28.96 -8.36
N ALA A 24 -35.15 -28.92 -8.45
CA ALA A 24 -35.88 -29.19 -9.69
C ALA A 24 -35.84 -27.92 -10.55
N VAL A 25 -35.21 -28.00 -11.72
CA VAL A 25 -35.32 -26.98 -12.77
C VAL A 25 -36.24 -27.54 -13.84
N THR A 26 -37.46 -27.02 -13.90
CA THR A 26 -38.38 -27.24 -15.03
C THR A 26 -38.04 -26.25 -16.13
N ALA A 27 -37.41 -26.73 -17.21
CA ALA A 27 -37.30 -26.02 -18.46
C ALA A 27 -38.57 -26.26 -19.29
N THR A 28 -39.30 -25.20 -19.62
CA THR A 28 -40.33 -25.24 -20.67
C THR A 28 -39.86 -24.38 -21.83
N ALA A 29 -39.43 -25.05 -22.90
CA ALA A 29 -39.27 -24.49 -24.22
C ALA A 29 -40.65 -24.39 -24.91
N CYS A 30 -40.87 -23.33 -25.69
CA CYS A 30 -41.69 -23.33 -26.91
C CYS A 30 -41.72 -21.91 -27.52
N GLY A 31 -41.23 -21.76 -28.77
CA GLY A 31 -41.84 -20.85 -29.76
C GLY A 31 -43.02 -21.56 -30.44
N PRO A 32 -43.49 -21.17 -31.65
CA PRO A 32 -43.17 -20.03 -32.52
C PRO A 32 -44.44 -19.25 -32.96
N GLY A 33 -44.31 -18.28 -33.89
CA GLY A 33 -45.46 -17.66 -34.56
C GLY A 33 -45.06 -16.66 -35.64
N ASP A 34 -45.15 -17.10 -36.89
CA ASP A 34 -44.88 -16.38 -38.13
C ASP A 34 -45.97 -15.34 -38.46
N ASP A 35 -45.64 -14.30 -39.23
CA ASP A 35 -46.52 -13.76 -40.28
C ASP A 35 -45.73 -12.89 -41.28
N GLU A 36 -46.06 -13.08 -42.56
CA GLU A 36 -45.34 -12.66 -43.76
C GLU A 36 -45.74 -11.28 -44.34
N ALA A 37 -44.80 -10.78 -45.16
CA ALA A 37 -44.96 -10.03 -46.40
C ALA A 37 -45.26 -8.51 -46.40
N GLY A 38 -44.33 -7.77 -47.02
CA GLY A 38 -44.68 -6.86 -48.10
C GLY A 38 -44.12 -5.43 -48.05
N SER A 39 -43.22 -5.13 -48.99
CA SER A 39 -43.02 -3.82 -49.67
C SER A 39 -41.89 -2.89 -49.17
N SER A 40 -40.78 -2.86 -49.92
CA SER A 40 -39.86 -1.70 -50.05
C SER A 40 -40.51 -0.64 -50.96
N PRO A 41 -40.16 0.67 -50.85
CA PRO A 41 -38.89 1.16 -51.40
C PRO A 41 -38.16 2.25 -50.57
N ASP A 42 -36.84 2.23 -50.75
CA ASP A 42 -35.81 3.28 -50.75
C ASP A 42 -35.83 4.55 -49.86
N ALA A 43 -34.63 4.76 -49.31
CA ALA A 43 -33.92 6.04 -49.08
C ALA A 43 -34.41 6.98 -47.97
N SER A 44 -33.66 7.01 -46.86
CA SER A 44 -32.69 8.08 -46.57
C SER A 44 -32.31 8.05 -45.09
N SER A 45 -31.02 8.13 -44.83
CA SER A 45 -30.42 8.31 -43.51
C SER A 45 -30.76 9.67 -42.92
N SER A 46 -31.38 9.72 -41.73
CA SER A 46 -30.94 10.51 -40.57
C SER A 46 -31.94 10.53 -39.41
N ALA A 47 -31.35 10.57 -38.20
CA ALA A 47 -31.77 11.27 -36.99
C ALA A 47 -32.74 10.62 -35.97
N GLY A 48 -32.29 10.62 -34.71
CA GLY A 48 -33.10 10.69 -33.48
C GLY A 48 -33.80 9.39 -33.07
N SER A 49 -34.13 9.13 -31.81
CA SER A 49 -34.00 9.87 -30.55
C SER A 49 -34.59 8.97 -29.45
N ASP A 50 -34.18 9.24 -28.21
CA ASP A 50 -35.00 9.15 -26.99
C ASP A 50 -35.38 7.80 -26.32
N THR A 51 -34.81 7.66 -25.12
CA THR A 51 -35.43 7.33 -23.81
C THR A 51 -36.37 6.13 -23.68
N SER A 52 -36.03 5.16 -22.81
CA SER A 52 -36.46 5.17 -21.39
C SER A 52 -36.16 3.83 -20.65
N GLN A 53 -35.69 3.99 -19.41
CA GLN A 53 -35.87 3.15 -18.22
C GLN A 53 -35.74 1.61 -18.27
N GLY A 54 -34.61 1.13 -17.73
CA GLY A 54 -34.58 0.44 -16.43
C GLY A 54 -34.58 -1.09 -16.40
N LYS A 55 -33.43 -1.70 -16.05
CA LYS A 55 -33.21 -2.58 -14.88
C LYS A 55 -31.93 -3.43 -15.05
N GLY A 56 -30.99 -3.21 -14.12
CA GLY A 56 -30.22 -4.24 -13.40
C GLY A 56 -29.43 -5.29 -14.19
N GLY A 57 -28.11 -5.12 -14.21
CA GLY A 57 -27.17 -6.20 -14.50
C GLY A 57 -25.94 -5.72 -15.27
N ASP A 58 -25.20 -4.74 -14.74
CA ASP A 58 -23.89 -4.39 -15.32
C ASP A 58 -22.88 -5.46 -14.93
N GLU A 59 -22.83 -6.49 -15.78
CA GLU A 59 -21.74 -7.43 -15.89
C GLU A 59 -20.47 -6.62 -16.18
N PHE A 60 -19.53 -6.62 -15.24
CA PHE A 60 -18.21 -6.02 -15.40
C PHE A 60 -17.47 -6.76 -16.52
N ASP A 61 -17.59 -6.29 -17.76
CA ASP A 61 -16.71 -6.72 -18.85
C ASP A 61 -15.33 -6.08 -18.64
N LEU A 62 -14.56 -6.72 -17.77
CA LEU A 62 -13.15 -6.45 -17.55
C LEU A 62 -12.38 -7.49 -18.35
N ASN A 63 -11.88 -7.10 -19.53
CA ASN A 63 -10.79 -7.81 -20.21
C ASN A 63 -9.54 -7.73 -19.33
N LEU A 64 -9.47 -8.63 -18.36
CA LEU A 64 -8.39 -8.82 -17.40
C LEU A 64 -7.62 -10.10 -17.74
N PRO A 65 -6.34 -10.18 -17.36
CA PRO A 65 -5.54 -11.39 -17.52
C PRO A 65 -6.28 -12.63 -16.99
N LYS A 66 -6.18 -13.75 -17.72
CA LYS A 66 -6.96 -14.99 -17.47
C LYS A 66 -6.64 -15.69 -16.15
N ASP A 67 -5.62 -15.23 -15.42
CA ASP A 67 -5.10 -15.84 -14.20
C ASP A 67 -5.53 -15.12 -12.90
N LEU A 68 -6.41 -14.11 -13.01
CA LEU A 68 -6.95 -13.39 -11.86
C LEU A 68 -8.20 -14.07 -11.28
N PRO A 69 -8.49 -13.90 -9.98
CA PRO A 69 -9.77 -14.31 -9.41
C PRO A 69 -10.88 -13.43 -9.97
N THR A 70 -11.39 -13.84 -11.13
CA THR A 70 -12.42 -13.13 -11.91
C THR A 70 -13.81 -13.69 -11.63
N SER A 71 -13.90 -14.83 -10.93
CA SER A 71 -15.14 -15.45 -10.49
C SER A 71 -15.31 -15.35 -8.96
N LEU A 72 -16.56 -15.38 -8.50
CA LEU A 72 -16.89 -15.48 -7.06
C LEU A 72 -16.17 -16.66 -6.39
N GLN A 73 -16.00 -17.77 -7.12
CA GLN A 73 -15.31 -18.96 -6.62
C GLN A 73 -13.81 -18.73 -6.43
N ASP A 74 -13.17 -17.96 -7.31
CA ASP A 74 -11.74 -17.67 -7.16
C ASP A 74 -11.50 -16.62 -6.07
N LEU A 75 -12.46 -15.72 -5.85
CA LEU A 75 -12.46 -14.82 -4.70
C LEU A 75 -12.64 -15.58 -3.37
N GLU A 76 -13.51 -16.60 -3.35
CA GLU A 76 -13.67 -17.50 -2.19
C GLU A 76 -12.38 -18.29 -1.92
N LYS A 77 -11.80 -18.95 -2.95
CA LYS A 77 -10.50 -19.62 -2.82
C LYS A 77 -9.39 -18.69 -2.34
N TRP A 78 -9.39 -17.45 -2.84
CA TRP A 78 -8.44 -16.44 -2.40
C TRP A 78 -8.59 -16.18 -0.91
N LYS A 79 -9.81 -15.89 -0.44
CA LYS A 79 -10.12 -15.65 0.98
C LYS A 79 -9.82 -16.85 1.88
N ASP A 80 -9.96 -18.07 1.34
CA ASP A 80 -9.67 -19.32 2.05
C ASP A 80 -8.17 -19.70 2.09
N GLY A 81 -7.28 -18.74 1.83
CA GLY A 81 -5.83 -18.91 1.98
C GLY A 81 -5.05 -18.98 0.65
N GLY A 82 -5.73 -18.87 -0.50
CA GLY A 82 -5.05 -18.83 -1.81
C GLY A 82 -4.04 -17.68 -1.94
N TRP A 83 -4.23 -16.59 -1.19
CA TRP A 83 -3.31 -15.45 -1.13
C TRP A 83 -1.94 -15.77 -0.48
N GLU A 84 -1.75 -16.93 0.15
CA GLU A 84 -0.46 -17.33 0.72
C GLU A 84 0.48 -17.96 -0.33
N ASN A 85 -0.02 -18.29 -1.53
CA ASN A 85 0.81 -18.88 -2.57
C ASN A 85 1.60 -17.81 -3.36
N TRP A 86 2.91 -17.74 -3.14
CA TRP A 86 3.84 -16.82 -3.82
C TRP A 86 4.59 -17.45 -5.01
N ASP A 87 4.05 -18.53 -5.59
CA ASP A 87 4.63 -19.18 -6.77
C ASP A 87 4.93 -18.16 -7.87
N LYS A 88 6.17 -18.17 -8.36
CA LYS A 88 6.62 -17.19 -9.38
C LYS A 88 5.76 -17.19 -10.64
N LYS A 89 5.11 -18.28 -11.00
CA LYS A 89 4.23 -18.32 -12.18
C LYS A 89 2.91 -17.55 -11.99
N ASP A 90 2.42 -17.48 -10.75
CA ASP A 90 1.09 -16.92 -10.42
C ASP A 90 1.21 -15.57 -9.68
N TRP A 91 2.44 -15.14 -9.37
CA TRP A 91 2.68 -13.85 -8.73
C TRP A 91 2.62 -12.71 -9.75
N LEU A 92 1.51 -11.97 -9.73
CA LEU A 92 1.20 -10.81 -10.56
C LEU A 92 2.28 -9.73 -10.46
N ARG A 93 2.80 -9.26 -11.60
CA ARG A 93 3.98 -8.36 -11.64
C ARG A 93 3.76 -7.09 -12.44
N ASP A 94 2.95 -7.14 -13.48
CA ASP A 94 2.86 -6.00 -14.38
C ASP A 94 2.04 -4.89 -13.75
N ALA A 95 2.28 -3.66 -14.19
CA ALA A 95 1.66 -2.47 -13.61
C ALA A 95 0.13 -2.51 -13.64
N ALA A 96 -0.45 -3.25 -14.59
CA ALA A 96 -1.90 -3.38 -14.79
C ALA A 96 -2.54 -4.51 -13.95
N ASP A 97 -1.74 -5.34 -13.29
CA ASP A 97 -2.21 -6.60 -12.69
C ASP A 97 -2.53 -6.49 -11.20
N PHE A 98 -2.43 -5.30 -10.59
CA PHE A 98 -2.63 -5.17 -9.15
C PHE A 98 -4.04 -5.62 -8.73
N VAL A 99 -4.09 -6.60 -7.82
CA VAL A 99 -5.33 -7.11 -7.24
C VAL A 99 -5.15 -7.26 -5.73
N ASN A 100 -6.10 -6.72 -4.98
CA ASN A 100 -6.09 -6.73 -3.52
C ASN A 100 -7.50 -6.92 -2.97
N PRO A 101 -8.06 -8.15 -3.01
CA PRO A 101 -9.43 -8.40 -2.60
C PRO A 101 -9.59 -8.23 -1.09
N TYR A 102 -10.65 -7.55 -0.65
CA TYR A 102 -10.89 -7.30 0.76
C TYR A 102 -11.13 -8.61 1.54
N ILE A 103 -10.36 -8.81 2.61
CA ILE A 103 -10.53 -9.90 3.57
C ILE A 103 -10.92 -9.31 4.91
N LYS A 104 -12.17 -9.54 5.29
CA LYS A 104 -12.73 -9.04 6.54
C LYS A 104 -11.95 -9.57 7.74
N ASP A 105 -11.68 -8.68 8.70
CA ASP A 105 -11.04 -9.01 9.98
C ASP A 105 -9.63 -9.63 9.86
N LEU A 106 -8.96 -9.43 8.70
CA LEU A 106 -7.61 -9.93 8.46
C LEU A 106 -6.57 -9.20 9.33
N TRP A 107 -6.60 -7.87 9.32
CA TRP A 107 -5.71 -7.02 10.08
C TRP A 107 -6.35 -6.61 11.40
N LYS A 108 -6.27 -7.52 12.37
CA LYS A 108 -6.59 -7.26 13.77
C LYS A 108 -5.36 -6.72 14.50
N PRO A 109 -5.52 -6.06 15.67
CA PRO A 109 -4.41 -5.51 16.44
C PRO A 109 -3.28 -6.49 16.74
N ASP A 110 -3.59 -7.76 17.02
CA ASP A 110 -2.62 -8.83 17.27
C ASP A 110 -1.75 -9.10 16.03
N ARG A 111 -2.37 -9.28 14.86
CA ARG A 111 -1.62 -9.44 13.60
C ARG A 111 -0.80 -8.20 13.26
N MET A 112 -1.35 -7.00 13.49
CA MET A 112 -0.61 -5.74 13.27
C MET A 112 0.62 -5.63 14.17
N GLN A 113 0.54 -6.11 15.41
CA GLN A 113 1.67 -6.12 16.34
C GLN A 113 2.80 -7.04 15.87
N ASP A 114 2.46 -8.18 15.26
CA ASP A 114 3.43 -9.20 14.84
C ASP A 114 4.08 -8.91 13.47
N ALA A 115 3.59 -7.90 12.75
CA ALA A 115 4.09 -7.57 11.41
C ALA A 115 5.49 -6.92 11.47
N GLN A 116 6.39 -7.41 10.61
CA GLN A 116 7.83 -7.06 10.62
C GLN A 116 8.21 -6.16 9.45
N ASP A 117 9.45 -5.67 9.38
CA ASP A 117 9.89 -4.99 8.17
C ASP A 117 9.99 -5.95 6.97
N ALA A 118 9.59 -5.46 5.80
CA ALA A 118 9.56 -6.28 4.58
C ALA A 118 10.89 -6.34 3.84
N THR A 119 11.85 -5.50 4.25
CA THR A 119 13.08 -5.25 3.49
C THR A 119 14.30 -5.54 4.34
N LYS A 120 15.34 -6.03 3.69
CA LYS A 120 16.67 -6.07 4.30
C LYS A 120 17.31 -4.71 4.11
N ASP A 121 17.75 -4.10 5.20
CA ASP A 121 18.57 -2.88 5.12
C ASP A 121 19.85 -3.13 4.33
N VAL A 122 20.35 -2.08 3.67
CA VAL A 122 21.55 -2.14 2.83
C VAL A 122 22.83 -2.18 3.67
N THR A 123 23.82 -2.89 3.16
CA THR A 123 25.18 -2.88 3.71
C THR A 123 25.94 -1.64 3.24
N GLU A 124 26.96 -1.23 4.01
CA GLU A 124 27.86 -0.15 3.60
C GLU A 124 28.54 -0.47 2.25
N GLU A 125 28.84 -1.75 1.99
CA GLU A 125 29.45 -2.22 0.74
C GLU A 125 28.52 -2.02 -0.46
N GLU A 126 27.22 -2.33 -0.32
CA GLU A 126 26.24 -2.11 -1.38
C GLU A 126 26.01 -0.63 -1.67
N VAL A 127 25.99 0.20 -0.62
CA VAL A 127 25.90 1.65 -0.77
C VAL A 127 27.16 2.17 -1.44
N ALA A 128 28.35 1.75 -1.03
CA ALA A 128 29.61 2.17 -1.64
C ALA A 128 29.74 1.73 -3.10
N ALA A 129 29.25 0.52 -3.44
CA ALA A 129 29.23 0.03 -4.81
C ALA A 129 28.25 0.81 -5.72
N ALA A 130 27.21 1.39 -5.14
CA ALA A 130 26.23 2.23 -5.83
C ALA A 130 26.59 3.74 -5.82
N SER A 131 27.43 4.17 -4.87
CA SER A 131 27.79 5.57 -4.62
C SER A 131 28.57 6.19 -5.77
N GLY A 132 28.23 7.44 -6.10
CA GLY A 132 28.86 8.20 -7.17
C GLY A 132 29.97 9.13 -6.67
N PRO A 133 30.91 9.56 -7.54
CA PRO A 133 32.00 10.48 -7.16
C PRO A 133 31.52 11.89 -6.74
N GLN A 134 30.23 12.18 -6.85
CA GLN A 134 29.63 13.47 -6.51
C GLN A 134 28.85 13.45 -5.19
N ASP A 135 28.88 12.35 -4.44
CA ASP A 135 28.11 12.25 -3.19
C ASP A 135 28.66 13.18 -2.10
N ASP A 136 27.74 13.78 -1.33
CA ASP A 136 28.16 14.51 -0.14
C ASP A 136 28.64 13.51 0.92
N PRO A 137 29.42 13.93 1.94
CA PRO A 137 29.78 13.04 3.05
C PRO A 137 28.57 12.43 3.74
N GLU A 138 28.75 11.24 4.34
CA GLU A 138 27.70 10.64 5.17
C GLU A 138 27.31 11.61 6.31
N PRO A 139 26.01 11.89 6.52
CA PRO A 139 25.59 12.79 7.57
C PRO A 139 25.81 12.16 8.94
N ARG A 140 26.04 13.01 9.96
CA ARG A 140 26.09 12.55 11.35
C ARG A 140 24.74 11.90 11.73
N PRO A 141 24.74 10.75 12.43
CA PRO A 141 23.52 10.13 12.91
C PRO A 141 22.68 11.08 13.78
N VAL A 142 21.37 11.11 13.52
CA VAL A 142 20.39 11.85 14.34
C VAL A 142 19.48 10.85 15.01
N GLN A 143 19.47 10.86 16.35
CA GLN A 143 18.58 10.00 17.12
C GLN A 143 17.13 10.34 16.81
N ALA A 144 16.34 9.35 16.38
CA ALA A 144 14.92 9.53 16.13
C ALA A 144 14.20 9.94 17.42
N SER A 145 13.32 10.94 17.29
CA SER A 145 12.47 11.42 18.38
C SER A 145 11.05 10.89 18.20
N LYS A 146 10.38 10.54 19.30
CA LYS A 146 8.95 10.18 19.26
C LYS A 146 8.14 11.38 18.82
N VAL A 147 7.20 11.19 17.91
CA VAL A 147 6.20 12.21 17.57
C VAL A 147 5.29 12.40 18.79
N LYS A 148 4.82 13.63 19.01
CA LYS A 148 3.93 13.93 20.12
C LYS A 148 2.55 13.30 19.88
N THR A 149 1.97 12.69 20.91
CA THR A 149 0.60 12.16 20.89
C THR A 149 -0.41 13.23 21.36
N PRO A 150 -1.67 13.15 20.91
CA PRO A 150 -2.17 12.21 19.92
C PRO A 150 -1.68 12.53 18.50
N TYR A 151 -1.32 11.51 17.72
CA TYR A 151 -0.72 11.68 16.39
C TYR A 151 -1.61 12.45 15.41
N HIS A 152 -2.93 12.30 15.49
CA HIS A 152 -3.87 13.06 14.67
C HIS A 152 -3.81 14.58 14.87
N LYS A 153 -3.21 15.08 15.96
CA LYS A 153 -2.99 16.53 16.16
C LYS A 153 -1.63 17.02 15.69
N HIS A 154 -0.68 16.11 15.50
CA HIS A 154 0.74 16.45 15.34
C HIS A 154 1.35 15.93 14.03
N ALA A 155 0.76 14.91 13.41
CA ALA A 155 1.19 14.29 12.16
C ALA A 155 0.03 13.53 11.49
N ALA A 156 -1.18 14.10 11.47
CA ALA A 156 -2.41 13.44 11.02
C ALA A 156 -2.33 12.71 9.65
N PRO A 157 -1.65 13.26 8.63
CA PRO A 157 -1.50 12.59 7.34
C PRO A 157 -0.64 11.32 7.39
N VAL A 158 0.18 11.13 8.42
CA VAL A 158 1.11 10.00 8.52
C VAL A 158 0.41 8.79 9.15
N GLY A 159 0.59 7.63 8.52
CA GLY A 159 0.05 6.37 9.01
C GLY A 159 1.00 5.20 8.76
N LYS A 160 0.56 4.02 9.20
CA LYS A 160 1.28 2.77 9.03
C LYS A 160 0.63 1.96 7.91
N LEU A 161 1.44 1.33 7.06
CA LEU A 161 0.99 0.38 6.05
C LEU A 161 1.26 -1.03 6.57
N PHE A 162 0.29 -1.91 6.38
CA PHE A 162 0.42 -3.34 6.62
C PHE A 162 0.11 -4.09 5.34
N PHE A 163 0.85 -5.16 5.08
CA PHE A 163 0.69 -5.99 3.87
C PHE A 163 1.30 -7.36 4.11
N ASP A 164 0.99 -8.33 3.25
CA ASP A 164 1.64 -9.63 3.24
C ASP A 164 2.70 -9.67 2.13
N SER A 165 3.90 -10.11 2.52
CA SER A 165 5.00 -10.46 1.63
C SER A 165 5.25 -11.98 1.65
N PRO A 166 6.14 -12.50 0.79
CA PRO A 166 6.61 -13.89 0.89
C PRO A 166 7.20 -14.27 2.24
N GLU A 167 7.71 -13.30 2.99
CA GLU A 167 8.31 -13.46 4.33
C GLU A 167 7.27 -13.41 5.46
N GLY A 168 6.03 -12.99 5.16
CA GLY A 168 4.90 -12.92 6.09
C GLY A 168 4.32 -11.51 6.25
N PRO A 169 3.51 -11.30 7.32
CA PRO A 169 2.96 -10.00 7.64
C PRO A 169 4.06 -8.95 7.81
N SER A 170 3.92 -7.88 7.06
CA SER A 170 4.96 -6.87 6.85
C SER A 170 4.43 -5.46 7.07
N VAL A 171 5.33 -4.53 7.39
CA VAL A 171 5.00 -3.12 7.66
C VAL A 171 5.85 -2.13 6.89
N CYS A 172 5.19 -1.05 6.50
CA CYS A 172 5.78 0.19 6.03
C CYS A 172 5.08 1.37 6.72
N SER A 173 5.43 2.57 6.28
CA SER A 173 4.75 3.82 6.60
C SER A 173 4.20 4.45 5.31
N GLY A 174 3.25 5.36 5.46
CA GLY A 174 2.64 6.07 4.34
C GLY A 174 2.14 7.44 4.75
N THR A 175 1.88 8.29 3.77
CA THR A 175 1.43 9.67 3.97
C THR A 175 0.23 9.97 3.09
N VAL A 176 -0.87 10.44 3.66
CA VAL A 176 -2.02 10.95 2.92
C VAL A 176 -1.59 12.17 2.12
N VAL A 177 -1.82 12.13 0.80
CA VAL A 177 -1.45 13.21 -0.12
C VAL A 177 -2.68 13.78 -0.79
N LYS A 178 -2.65 15.08 -1.09
CA LYS A 178 -3.76 15.76 -1.77
C LYS A 178 -3.95 15.17 -3.16
N ASP A 179 -5.21 15.10 -3.60
CA ASP A 179 -5.57 14.74 -4.96
C ASP A 179 -6.17 15.97 -5.67
N PRO A 180 -5.46 16.60 -6.62
CA PRO A 180 -5.98 17.73 -7.39
C PRO A 180 -7.28 17.42 -8.15
N ARG A 181 -7.56 16.14 -8.45
CA ARG A 181 -8.78 15.71 -9.14
C ARG A 181 -9.94 15.41 -8.20
N ASN A 182 -9.67 15.34 -6.89
CA ASN A 182 -10.68 15.22 -5.84
C ASN A 182 -10.35 16.16 -4.65
N PRO A 183 -10.43 17.50 -4.83
CA PRO A 183 -9.95 18.46 -3.84
C PRO A 183 -10.63 18.32 -2.47
N GLY A 184 -9.83 18.19 -1.41
CA GLY A 184 -10.31 18.05 -0.04
C GLY A 184 -10.92 16.68 0.28
N LYS A 185 -10.89 15.75 -0.68
CA LYS A 185 -11.48 14.42 -0.60
C LYS A 185 -10.53 13.33 -1.08
N SER A 186 -9.23 13.52 -0.93
CA SER A 186 -8.25 12.53 -1.38
C SER A 186 -8.42 11.19 -0.66
N ASN A 187 -8.20 10.13 -1.43
CA ASN A 187 -8.05 8.73 -1.02
C ASN A 187 -6.66 8.19 -1.42
N LEU A 188 -5.69 9.09 -1.61
CA LEU A 188 -4.34 8.76 -2.06
C LEU A 188 -3.36 8.78 -0.89
N VAL A 189 -2.53 7.74 -0.84
CA VAL A 189 -1.43 7.59 0.13
C VAL A 189 -0.12 7.40 -0.64
N ALA A 190 0.83 8.30 -0.43
CA ALA A 190 2.19 8.14 -0.93
C ALA A 190 3.00 7.19 -0.03
N THR A 191 3.81 6.34 -0.65
CA THR A 191 4.70 5.37 0.02
C THR A 191 5.88 5.01 -0.90
N ALA A 192 6.73 4.06 -0.50
CA ALA A 192 7.82 3.56 -1.33
C ALA A 192 7.33 2.45 -2.27
N GLY A 193 7.98 2.31 -3.42
CA GLY A 193 7.71 1.25 -4.38
C GLY A 193 7.87 -0.14 -3.77
N HIS A 194 8.91 -0.34 -2.97
CA HIS A 194 9.16 -1.59 -2.26
C HIS A 194 8.15 -1.89 -1.16
N CYS A 195 7.25 -0.97 -0.79
CA CYS A 195 6.16 -1.25 0.15
C CYS A 195 4.94 -1.87 -0.55
N VAL A 196 4.91 -1.87 -1.89
CA VAL A 196 3.77 -2.38 -2.67
C VAL A 196 4.18 -3.44 -3.69
N HIS A 197 5.46 -3.47 -4.11
CA HIS A 197 5.95 -4.37 -5.16
C HIS A 197 7.39 -4.83 -4.86
N GLY A 198 7.68 -6.13 -5.02
CA GLY A 198 9.00 -6.70 -4.68
C GLY A 198 10.16 -6.29 -5.61
N GLY A 199 9.86 -5.57 -6.69
CA GLY A 199 10.82 -5.12 -7.70
C GLY A 199 11.06 -6.15 -8.81
N LYS A 200 12.25 -6.14 -9.39
CA LYS A 200 12.64 -6.91 -10.58
C LYS A 200 12.38 -8.40 -10.42
N GLY A 201 11.54 -8.93 -11.31
CA GLY A 201 11.20 -10.36 -11.36
C GLY A 201 10.32 -10.85 -10.20
N LYS A 202 9.89 -9.95 -9.31
CA LYS A 202 8.91 -10.18 -8.23
C LYS A 202 7.60 -9.48 -8.59
N GLY A 203 6.60 -9.59 -7.73
CA GLY A 203 5.27 -9.07 -7.99
C GLY A 203 4.72 -8.16 -6.90
N TRP A 204 3.44 -7.83 -7.03
CA TRP A 204 2.68 -7.02 -6.07
C TRP A 204 2.50 -7.75 -4.73
N TYR A 205 2.65 -7.01 -3.64
CA TYR A 205 2.27 -7.49 -2.32
C TYR A 205 0.76 -7.53 -2.16
N ARG A 206 0.31 -8.30 -1.18
CA ARG A 206 -1.11 -8.64 -0.99
C ARG A 206 -1.61 -8.06 0.31
N ASN A 207 -2.93 -7.99 0.42
CA ASN A 207 -3.65 -7.59 1.62
C ASN A 207 -3.20 -6.22 2.16
N ILE A 208 -2.93 -5.27 1.26
CA ILE A 208 -2.38 -3.97 1.62
C ILE A 208 -3.46 -3.11 2.29
N VAL A 209 -3.17 -2.60 3.49
CA VAL A 209 -4.03 -1.68 4.25
C VAL A 209 -3.22 -0.52 4.80
N PHE A 210 -3.80 0.68 4.75
CA PHE A 210 -3.28 1.89 5.39
C PHE A 210 -4.06 2.22 6.66
N VAL A 211 -3.33 2.56 7.73
CA VAL A 211 -3.91 2.93 9.01
C VAL A 211 -3.40 4.32 9.42
N PRO A 212 -4.18 5.38 9.17
CA PRO A 212 -3.80 6.75 9.55
C PRO A 212 -3.73 6.91 11.06
N SER A 213 -2.73 7.63 11.55
CA SER A 213 -2.51 7.86 12.99
C SER A 213 -2.58 6.55 13.80
N TYR A 214 -2.01 5.47 13.26
CA TYR A 214 -1.91 4.18 13.93
C TYR A 214 -1.37 4.32 15.36
N ASN A 215 -2.03 3.65 16.31
CA ASN A 215 -1.73 3.73 17.72
C ASN A 215 -1.63 5.18 18.20
N ASP A 216 -2.67 5.96 17.88
CA ASP A 216 -2.72 7.43 17.99
C ASP A 216 -2.27 7.98 19.35
N LEU A 217 -2.55 7.25 20.45
CA LEU A 217 -2.19 7.62 21.82
C LEU A 217 -0.83 7.09 22.27
N GLY A 218 -0.12 6.34 21.44
CA GLY A 218 1.25 5.87 21.67
C GLY A 218 1.36 4.77 22.72
N ARG A 219 0.51 3.73 22.65
CA ARG A 219 0.61 2.56 23.53
C ARG A 219 1.92 1.80 23.26
N PRO A 220 2.56 1.20 24.28
CA PRO A 220 3.76 0.40 24.06
C PRO A 220 3.43 -0.85 23.22
N ALA A 221 4.39 -1.34 22.44
CA ALA A 221 4.16 -2.44 21.49
C ALA A 221 3.53 -3.68 22.12
N ASN A 222 4.00 -4.07 23.32
CA ASN A 222 3.50 -5.24 24.04
C ASN A 222 2.03 -5.14 24.48
N GLN A 223 1.39 -4.00 24.31
CA GLN A 223 -0.02 -3.80 24.62
C GLN A 223 -0.88 -3.64 23.37
N VAL A 224 -0.28 -3.40 22.19
CA VAL A 224 -1.00 -3.13 20.94
C VAL A 224 -1.98 -4.26 20.60
N GLY A 225 -1.53 -5.50 20.60
CA GLY A 225 -2.32 -6.66 20.17
C GLY A 225 -3.52 -6.97 21.05
N SER A 226 -3.49 -6.58 22.32
CA SER A 226 -4.64 -6.70 23.22
C SER A 226 -5.52 -5.44 23.26
N GLY A 227 -5.16 -4.40 22.50
CA GLY A 227 -5.93 -3.15 22.42
C GLY A 227 -7.21 -3.33 21.60
N SER A 228 -8.24 -2.54 21.90
CA SER A 228 -9.42 -2.51 21.05
C SER A 228 -9.12 -1.85 19.70
N ALA A 229 -9.92 -2.21 18.69
CA ALA A 229 -9.88 -1.59 17.36
C ALA A 229 -9.86 -0.05 17.40
N HIS A 230 -10.68 0.56 18.25
CA HIS A 230 -10.78 2.02 18.38
C HIS A 230 -9.52 2.65 19.01
N GLU A 231 -8.78 1.91 19.84
CA GLU A 231 -7.54 2.41 20.44
C GLU A 231 -6.35 2.31 19.48
N VAL A 232 -6.31 1.24 18.67
CA VAL A 232 -5.18 0.96 17.76
C VAL A 232 -5.34 1.67 16.42
N TYR A 233 -6.57 1.77 15.89
CA TYR A 233 -6.87 2.46 14.64
C TYR A 233 -8.14 3.31 14.75
N PRO A 234 -8.10 4.40 15.54
CA PRO A 234 -9.28 5.27 15.76
C PRO A 234 -9.85 5.85 14.45
N TYR A 235 -8.98 6.08 13.46
CA TYR A 235 -9.32 6.61 12.14
C TYR A 235 -9.54 5.53 11.08
N LYS A 236 -9.87 4.31 11.53
CA LYS A 236 -10.21 3.14 10.72
C LYS A 236 -9.05 2.61 9.90
N GLN A 237 -9.32 1.47 9.27
CA GLN A 237 -8.46 0.82 8.30
C GLN A 237 -8.90 1.19 6.89
N TRP A 238 -7.94 1.45 6.02
CA TRP A 238 -8.15 1.90 4.65
C TRP A 238 -7.53 0.91 3.68
N TRP A 239 -8.35 0.00 3.18
CA TRP A 239 -7.94 -1.09 2.30
C TRP A 239 -7.51 -0.54 0.93
N ALA A 240 -6.37 -1.01 0.43
CA ALA A 240 -5.90 -0.60 -0.89
C ALA A 240 -6.81 -1.18 -1.98
N THR A 241 -7.30 -0.31 -2.85
CA THR A 241 -8.10 -0.69 -4.03
C THR A 241 -7.28 -0.64 -5.31
N TRP A 242 -6.19 0.14 -5.30
CA TRP A 242 -5.20 0.18 -6.36
C TRP A 242 -3.85 0.60 -5.79
N ALA A 243 -2.76 0.10 -6.35
CA ALA A 243 -1.41 0.59 -6.09
C ALA A 243 -0.70 0.80 -7.41
N GLN A 244 0.16 1.82 -7.47
CA GLN A 244 0.99 2.09 -8.62
C GLN A 244 2.38 2.52 -8.16
N THR A 245 3.42 1.95 -8.77
CA THR A 245 4.83 2.28 -8.54
C THR A 245 5.50 2.65 -9.87
N THR A 246 6.74 3.14 -9.83
CA THR A 246 7.49 3.50 -11.04
C THR A 246 7.86 2.25 -11.85
N GLY A 247 7.90 2.39 -13.18
CA GLY A 247 8.42 1.32 -14.05
C GLY A 247 9.88 1.02 -13.75
N TYR A 248 10.67 2.03 -13.40
CA TYR A 248 12.06 1.85 -12.99
C TYR A 248 12.18 0.94 -11.76
N TRP A 249 11.32 1.09 -10.75
CA TRP A 249 11.28 0.17 -9.60
C TRP A 249 10.94 -1.27 -10.02
N ILE A 250 9.94 -1.45 -10.89
CA ILE A 250 9.57 -2.78 -11.40
C ILE A 250 10.75 -3.42 -12.17
N ASP A 251 11.47 -2.65 -12.97
CA ASP A 251 12.52 -3.17 -13.86
C ASP A 251 13.87 -3.37 -13.17
N ARG A 252 14.16 -2.57 -12.14
CA ARG A 252 15.50 -2.44 -11.54
C ARG A 252 15.53 -2.65 -10.04
N GLY A 253 14.40 -2.43 -9.37
CA GLY A 253 14.30 -2.47 -7.92
C GLY A 253 14.57 -3.85 -7.36
N ASP A 254 15.12 -3.88 -6.16
CA ASP A 254 15.16 -5.10 -5.36
C ASP A 254 14.72 -4.76 -3.94
N GLY A 255 13.55 -5.26 -3.52
CA GLY A 255 13.07 -5.09 -2.15
C GLY A 255 13.96 -5.77 -1.08
N VAL A 256 14.97 -6.57 -1.49
CA VAL A 256 15.91 -7.24 -0.59
C VAL A 256 17.31 -6.59 -0.66
N ASP A 257 17.77 -6.20 -1.85
CA ASP A 257 19.05 -5.50 -2.05
C ASP A 257 18.79 -4.00 -2.27
N GLY A 258 18.47 -3.28 -1.19
CA GLY A 258 17.75 -2.00 -1.22
C GLY A 258 18.36 -0.86 -2.05
N ALA A 259 19.66 -0.88 -2.38
CA ALA A 259 20.28 0.21 -3.16
C ALA A 259 19.81 0.22 -4.63
N ARG A 260 19.45 -0.93 -5.20
CA ARG A 260 18.98 -1.02 -6.59
C ARG A 260 17.53 -0.55 -6.68
N GLY A 261 17.26 0.38 -7.60
CA GLY A 261 15.91 0.94 -7.75
C GLY A 261 15.63 2.16 -6.87
N ALA A 262 16.44 2.41 -5.83
CA ALA A 262 16.17 3.41 -4.79
C ALA A 262 15.95 4.83 -5.33
N SER A 263 16.59 5.20 -6.45
CA SER A 263 16.43 6.50 -7.10
C SER A 263 15.01 6.78 -7.61
N GLN A 264 14.17 5.76 -7.78
CA GLN A 264 12.79 5.87 -8.25
C GLN A 264 11.84 4.99 -7.41
N ASP A 265 12.21 4.70 -6.17
CA ASP A 265 11.44 3.87 -5.25
C ASP A 265 10.28 4.65 -4.62
N PHE A 266 9.25 4.87 -5.41
CA PHE A 266 8.07 5.66 -5.05
C PHE A 266 6.80 4.99 -5.58
N ALA A 267 5.77 4.98 -4.74
CA ALA A 267 4.45 4.50 -5.09
C ALA A 267 3.34 5.38 -4.52
N VAL A 268 2.16 5.26 -5.12
CA VAL A 268 0.92 5.81 -4.60
C VAL A 268 -0.11 4.70 -4.52
N VAL A 269 -0.85 4.67 -3.42
CA VAL A 269 -1.91 3.71 -3.14
C VAL A 269 -3.24 4.47 -3.06
N GLN A 270 -4.23 4.01 -3.82
CA GLN A 270 -5.63 4.41 -3.68
C GLN A 270 -6.26 3.52 -2.61
N VAL A 271 -6.87 4.12 -1.59
CA VAL A 271 -7.47 3.39 -0.47
C VAL A 271 -8.96 3.67 -0.33
N LYS A 272 -9.67 2.77 0.36
CA LYS A 272 -11.08 2.95 0.75
C LYS A 272 -11.29 2.43 2.16
N ALA A 273 -12.15 3.09 2.94
CA ALA A 273 -12.50 2.64 4.28
C ALA A 273 -13.15 1.25 4.26
N GLU A 274 -12.70 0.36 5.14
CA GLU A 274 -13.24 -1.02 5.24
C GLU A 274 -14.72 -1.07 5.66
N ASP A 275 -15.21 -0.06 6.36
CA ASP A 275 -16.59 0.04 6.83
C ASP A 275 -17.56 0.56 5.75
N GLY A 276 -17.07 0.84 4.54
CA GLY A 276 -17.87 1.37 3.45
C GLY A 276 -18.29 2.83 3.62
N SER A 277 -17.66 3.57 4.54
CA SER A 277 -17.86 5.02 4.70
C SER A 277 -17.70 5.76 3.37
N ALA A 278 -18.56 6.77 3.16
CA ALA A 278 -18.50 7.66 2.00
C ALA A 278 -17.49 8.80 2.16
N LYS A 279 -16.90 8.97 3.35
CA LYS A 279 -15.83 9.96 3.57
C LYS A 279 -14.52 9.43 3.02
N SER A 280 -13.71 10.33 2.46
CA SER A 280 -12.34 10.01 2.07
C SER A 280 -11.38 9.94 3.26
N VAL A 281 -10.17 9.44 3.05
CA VAL A 281 -9.15 9.43 4.12
C VAL A 281 -8.75 10.85 4.52
N GLU A 282 -8.60 11.76 3.55
CA GLU A 282 -8.35 13.19 3.81
C GLU A 282 -9.47 13.82 4.66
N GLU A 283 -10.74 13.57 4.34
CA GLU A 283 -11.88 14.08 5.14
C GLU A 283 -11.90 13.48 6.55
N THR A 284 -11.46 12.23 6.70
CA THR A 284 -11.47 11.50 7.97
C THR A 284 -10.37 11.98 8.91
N VAL A 285 -9.17 12.20 8.40
CA VAL A 285 -8.02 12.67 9.20
C VAL A 285 -7.90 14.19 9.25
N GLY A 286 -8.63 14.90 8.39
CA GLY A 286 -8.67 16.36 8.30
C GLY A 286 -7.41 16.99 7.70
N ALA A 287 -6.53 16.21 7.08
CA ALA A 287 -5.28 16.70 6.52
C ALA A 287 -4.73 15.80 5.40
N ALA A 288 -4.13 16.43 4.39
CA ALA A 288 -3.34 15.78 3.36
C ALA A 288 -2.19 16.69 2.93
N LEU A 289 -1.04 16.11 2.60
CA LEU A 289 0.13 16.87 2.17
C LEU A 289 0.15 17.05 0.65
N GLU A 290 0.63 18.20 0.20
CA GLU A 290 0.95 18.39 -1.20
C GLU A 290 2.28 17.73 -1.52
N ILE A 291 2.36 17.01 -2.64
CA ILE A 291 3.62 16.50 -3.16
C ILE A 291 4.29 17.59 -4.00
N ASN A 292 5.52 17.94 -3.65
CA ASN A 292 6.33 18.86 -4.44
C ASN A 292 7.25 18.07 -5.39
N PHE A 293 6.79 17.92 -6.64
CA PHE A 293 7.55 17.23 -7.70
C PHE A 293 8.71 18.06 -8.28
N ASN A 294 8.86 19.30 -7.84
CA ASN A 294 9.91 20.23 -8.27
C ASN A 294 10.68 20.76 -7.05
N ALA A 295 10.86 19.91 -6.03
CA ALA A 295 11.54 20.29 -4.81
C ALA A 295 12.99 20.71 -5.11
N PRO A 296 13.54 21.73 -4.43
CA PRO A 296 14.95 22.09 -4.58
C PRO A 296 15.89 20.94 -4.22
N THR A 297 17.03 20.86 -4.91
CA THR A 297 18.09 19.85 -4.66
C THR A 297 18.54 19.84 -3.19
N PRO A 298 19.13 18.74 -2.67
CA PRO A 298 19.55 18.65 -1.26
C PRO A 298 20.36 19.86 -0.76
N LYS A 299 21.27 20.40 -1.59
CA LYS A 299 22.12 21.56 -1.23
C LYS A 299 21.34 22.86 -0.98
N GLN A 300 20.16 23.00 -1.57
CA GLN A 300 19.29 24.17 -1.44
C GLN A 300 18.28 24.03 -0.29
N GLN A 301 18.21 22.86 0.34
CA GLN A 301 17.31 22.60 1.47
C GLN A 301 18.00 22.95 2.80
N THR A 302 17.28 23.66 3.67
CA THR A 302 17.79 24.05 4.99
C THR A 302 17.54 22.98 6.06
N GLY A 303 16.55 22.11 5.85
CA GLY A 303 16.27 20.96 6.69
C GLY A 303 15.08 20.16 6.17
N LEU A 304 15.17 18.84 6.28
CA LEU A 304 14.07 17.92 6.00
C LEU A 304 13.65 17.21 7.27
N THR A 305 12.37 16.86 7.38
CA THR A 305 11.85 16.03 8.47
C THR A 305 11.27 14.74 7.91
N SER A 306 11.87 13.61 8.27
CA SER A 306 11.34 12.28 7.97
C SER A 306 10.42 11.81 9.09
N TYR A 307 9.31 11.17 8.72
CA TYR A 307 8.34 10.55 9.63
C TYR A 307 8.17 9.06 9.28
N GLY A 308 7.88 8.22 10.28
CA GLY A 308 7.49 6.83 10.06
C GLY A 308 7.39 6.00 11.33
N TYR A 309 7.18 4.69 11.17
CA TYR A 309 7.04 3.70 12.24
C TYR A 309 8.17 2.65 12.17
N PRO A 310 9.38 2.96 12.67
CA PRO A 310 10.50 2.01 12.69
C PRO A 310 10.13 0.77 13.51
N ALA A 311 10.35 -0.41 12.94
CA ALA A 311 9.88 -1.71 13.40
C ALA A 311 10.97 -2.74 13.72
N ALA A 312 12.23 -2.41 13.47
CA ALA A 312 13.38 -3.25 13.83
C ALA A 312 14.09 -2.69 15.08
N PRO A 313 14.79 -3.54 15.86
CA PRO A 313 15.53 -3.10 17.02
C PRO A 313 16.46 -1.90 16.73
N PRO A 314 16.49 -0.89 17.62
CA PRO A 314 15.89 -0.85 18.96
C PRO A 314 14.41 -0.42 19.01
N TYR A 315 13.73 -0.31 17.87
CA TYR A 315 12.31 0.03 17.78
C TYR A 315 11.45 -1.24 17.62
N ASP A 316 10.14 -1.06 17.78
CA ASP A 316 9.15 -2.14 17.88
C ASP A 316 7.93 -1.91 16.97
N GLY A 317 7.96 -0.89 16.12
CA GLY A 317 6.93 -0.63 15.10
C GLY A 317 5.66 0.02 15.63
N ALA A 318 5.50 0.15 16.95
CA ALA A 318 4.27 0.62 17.57
C ALA A 318 4.15 2.14 17.61
N LEU A 319 5.27 2.87 17.63
CA LEU A 319 5.29 4.31 17.84
C LEU A 319 5.79 5.06 16.61
N MET A 320 5.11 6.18 16.29
CA MET A 320 5.56 7.10 15.25
C MET A 320 6.78 7.88 15.73
N HIS A 321 7.82 7.91 14.91
CA HIS A 321 9.06 8.64 15.13
C HIS A 321 9.32 9.63 14.01
N ARG A 322 10.25 10.54 14.28
CA ARG A 322 10.76 11.50 13.30
C ARG A 322 12.23 11.85 13.51
N CYS A 323 12.88 12.23 12.41
CA CYS A 323 14.21 12.83 12.39
C CYS A 323 14.16 14.15 11.60
N THR A 324 14.81 15.19 12.10
CA THR A 324 15.02 16.44 11.36
C THR A 324 16.51 16.66 11.18
N ALA A 325 16.97 16.76 9.94
CA ALA A 325 18.38 17.02 9.63
C ALA A 325 18.51 17.79 8.31
N ARG A 326 19.69 18.37 8.09
CA ARG A 326 20.06 18.94 6.80
C ARG A 326 20.36 17.80 5.82
N PRO A 327 19.78 17.80 4.61
CA PRO A 327 20.05 16.74 3.65
C PRO A 327 21.38 16.95 2.92
N GLY A 328 22.01 15.83 2.56
CA GLY A 328 23.03 15.74 1.53
C GLY A 328 22.52 14.89 0.36
N GLN A 329 23.28 14.85 -0.73
CA GLN A 329 22.98 14.00 -1.88
C GLN A 329 23.64 12.61 -1.75
N LEU A 330 22.91 11.58 -2.16
CA LEU A 330 23.40 10.20 -2.33
C LEU A 330 23.01 9.72 -3.72
N THR A 331 23.95 9.23 -4.51
CA THR A 331 23.71 8.68 -5.84
C THR A 331 23.76 7.16 -5.76
N THR A 332 22.75 6.46 -6.26
CA THR A 332 22.75 4.99 -6.36
C THR A 332 22.69 4.49 -7.82
N ASP A 333 22.34 5.38 -8.75
CA ASP A 333 22.44 5.19 -10.20
C ASP A 333 22.82 6.55 -10.82
N PRO A 334 24.00 6.69 -11.45
CA PRO A 334 24.45 7.94 -12.07
C PRO A 334 23.55 8.47 -13.20
N SER A 335 22.65 7.64 -13.74
CA SER A 335 21.67 8.04 -14.75
C SER A 335 20.38 8.63 -14.15
N GLN A 336 20.22 8.59 -12.83
CA GLN A 336 19.03 9.03 -12.11
C GLN A 336 19.36 10.23 -11.20
N PRO A 337 18.33 11.02 -10.80
CA PRO A 337 18.51 12.03 -9.77
C PRO A 337 19.02 11.44 -8.44
N ALA A 338 19.89 12.19 -7.77
CA ALA A 338 20.38 11.80 -6.45
C ALA A 338 19.26 11.85 -5.40
N LEU A 339 19.37 10.95 -4.41
CA LEU A 339 18.47 10.82 -3.29
C LEU A 339 18.72 11.94 -2.27
N TYR A 340 17.67 12.30 -1.53
CA TYR A 340 17.80 13.11 -0.31
C TYR A 340 18.24 12.22 0.85
N ARG A 341 19.49 12.34 1.30
CA ARG A 341 20.02 11.60 2.46
C ARG A 341 20.08 12.48 3.70
N ILE A 342 19.47 12.04 4.80
CA ILE A 342 19.52 12.71 6.10
C ILE A 342 20.02 11.76 7.20
N GLY A 343 20.74 12.29 8.18
CA GLY A 343 21.05 11.54 9.40
C GLY A 343 19.76 11.17 10.13
N CYS A 344 19.59 9.90 10.47
CA CYS A 344 18.41 9.38 11.14
C CYS A 344 18.63 7.95 11.61
N THR A 345 18.29 7.65 12.86
CA THR A 345 18.42 6.30 13.42
C THR A 345 17.14 5.47 13.31
N MET A 346 16.14 5.89 12.54
CA MET A 346 14.94 5.08 12.30
C MET A 346 15.30 3.90 11.39
N THR A 347 14.77 2.72 11.69
CA THR A 347 15.05 1.44 11.01
C THR A 347 13.96 1.06 9.99
N GLY A 348 14.06 -0.15 9.40
CA GLY A 348 13.00 -0.80 8.61
C GLY A 348 11.61 -0.66 9.24
N GLY A 349 10.57 -0.58 8.40
CA GLY A 349 9.20 -0.16 8.76
C GLY A 349 8.95 1.35 8.63
N THR A 350 10.00 2.15 8.66
CA THR A 350 9.96 3.60 8.34
C THR A 350 9.79 3.87 6.86
N SER A 351 10.17 2.90 6.02
CA SER A 351 9.99 2.89 4.57
C SER A 351 8.62 3.40 4.12
N GLY A 352 8.61 4.22 3.08
CA GLY A 352 7.42 4.88 2.55
C GLY A 352 6.88 6.05 3.38
N GLY A 353 7.36 6.22 4.61
CA GLY A 353 7.04 7.39 5.43
C GLY A 353 7.53 8.69 4.78
N GLY A 354 6.79 9.78 4.97
CA GLY A 354 7.06 11.03 4.25
C GLY A 354 8.33 11.74 4.73
N ILE A 355 9.11 12.24 3.77
CA ILE A 355 10.19 13.20 4.00
C ILE A 355 9.68 14.57 3.58
N LEU A 356 9.58 15.48 4.54
CA LEU A 356 8.92 16.77 4.40
C LEU A 356 9.91 17.92 4.38
N ALA A 357 9.64 18.90 3.52
CA ALA A 357 10.29 20.21 3.54
C ALA A 357 9.27 21.30 3.89
N ASN A 358 9.77 22.47 4.30
CA ASN A 358 8.95 23.67 4.39
C ASN A 358 8.73 24.20 2.96
N GLY A 359 7.47 24.15 2.51
CA GLY A 359 7.04 24.76 1.26
C GLY A 359 6.60 26.21 1.42
N ASP A 360 5.92 26.72 0.39
CA ASP A 360 5.45 28.10 0.34
C ASP A 360 4.51 28.44 1.51
N GLY A 361 4.70 29.64 2.07
CA GLY A 361 3.93 30.10 3.23
C GLY A 361 4.15 29.27 4.50
N GLY A 362 5.25 28.49 4.57
CA GLY A 362 5.60 27.68 5.74
C GLY A 362 4.79 26.39 5.89
N LYS A 363 4.02 25.99 4.87
CA LYS A 363 3.26 24.74 4.89
C LYS A 363 4.18 23.57 4.57
N ALA A 364 4.05 22.46 5.29
CA ALA A 364 4.80 21.25 4.98
C ALA A 364 4.38 20.68 3.61
N GLN A 365 5.36 20.29 2.81
CA GLN A 365 5.18 19.58 1.54
C GLN A 365 5.96 18.27 1.57
N LEU A 366 5.39 17.22 0.98
CA LEU A 366 6.08 15.96 0.76
C LEU A 366 7.07 16.14 -0.39
N VAL A 367 8.37 16.00 -0.12
CA VAL A 367 9.42 16.13 -1.14
C VAL A 367 10.06 14.78 -1.50
N SER A 368 9.88 13.77 -0.65
CA SER A 368 10.37 12.41 -0.86
C SER A 368 9.67 11.44 0.11
N VAL A 369 9.97 10.14 -0.01
CA VAL A 369 9.56 9.08 0.91
C VAL A 369 10.79 8.31 1.39
N ASN A 370 10.79 7.76 2.59
CA ASN A 370 11.91 6.95 3.07
C ASN A 370 12.03 5.68 2.21
N SER A 371 13.21 5.43 1.65
CA SER A 371 13.43 4.29 0.74
C SER A 371 14.50 3.36 1.30
N ILE A 372 15.69 3.90 1.61
CA ILE A 372 16.85 3.10 2.03
C ILE A 372 17.55 3.67 3.26
N GLY A 373 18.24 2.81 3.99
CA GLY A 373 19.12 3.15 5.10
C GLY A 373 20.05 1.98 5.43
N PRO A 374 21.19 2.23 6.08
CA PRO A 374 22.17 1.20 6.37
C PRO A 374 21.81 0.41 7.62
N ARG A 375 22.51 -0.71 7.84
CA ARG A 375 22.57 -1.41 9.13
C ARG A 375 23.99 -1.38 9.71
N PRO A 376 24.20 -0.85 10.93
CA PRO A 376 23.21 -0.23 11.83
C PRO A 376 22.65 1.10 11.27
N ALA A 377 21.42 1.46 11.67
CA ALA A 377 20.74 2.65 11.14
C ALA A 377 21.39 3.96 11.59
N THR A 378 22.03 4.66 10.65
CA THR A 378 22.69 5.97 10.85
C THR A 378 22.08 7.08 10.01
N TRP A 379 21.49 6.75 8.85
CA TRP A 379 20.83 7.68 7.95
C TRP A 379 19.67 7.02 7.21
N LEU A 380 18.78 7.86 6.66
CA LEU A 380 17.76 7.46 5.70
C LEU A 380 17.89 8.28 4.44
N ALA A 381 17.60 7.67 3.29
CA ALA A 381 17.52 8.34 2.01
C ALA A 381 16.23 8.02 1.28
N GLY A 382 15.78 8.98 0.46
CA GLY A 382 14.58 8.86 -0.36
C GLY A 382 14.77 9.43 -1.76
N PRO A 383 14.04 8.92 -2.77
CA PRO A 383 14.17 9.38 -4.15
C PRO A 383 13.78 10.84 -4.30
N TYR A 384 14.42 11.53 -5.25
CA TYR A 384 13.89 12.78 -5.77
C TYR A 384 12.59 12.50 -6.53
N LEU A 385 11.49 13.16 -6.15
CA LEU A 385 10.20 12.95 -6.79
C LEU A 385 10.10 13.75 -8.09
N GLY A 386 10.66 13.23 -9.17
CA GLY A 386 10.67 13.86 -10.49
C GLY A 386 9.50 13.47 -11.40
N THR A 387 9.76 13.49 -12.71
CA THR A 387 8.77 13.23 -13.77
C THR A 387 8.12 11.86 -13.64
N GLU A 388 8.89 10.82 -13.31
CA GLU A 388 8.39 9.44 -13.19
C GLU A 388 7.45 9.31 -11.99
N ALA A 389 7.83 9.84 -10.83
CA ALA A 389 6.99 9.88 -9.63
C ALA A 389 5.70 10.68 -9.87
N LYS A 390 5.80 11.81 -10.59
CA LYS A 390 4.64 12.60 -11.00
C LYS A 390 3.72 11.81 -11.93
N GLY A 391 4.29 11.05 -12.87
CA GLY A 391 3.54 10.18 -13.77
C GLY A 391 2.74 9.10 -13.04
N VAL A 392 3.34 8.46 -12.03
CA VAL A 392 2.65 7.51 -11.14
C VAL A 392 1.47 8.18 -10.43
N PHE A 393 1.71 9.34 -9.80
CA PHE A 393 0.67 10.08 -9.10
C PHE A 393 -0.47 10.54 -10.02
N ASP A 394 -0.15 11.08 -11.19
CA ASP A 394 -1.15 11.54 -12.15
C ASP A 394 -2.00 10.39 -12.72
N ALA A 395 -1.38 9.24 -12.97
CA ALA A 395 -2.08 8.07 -13.49
C ALA A 395 -3.12 7.55 -12.49
N ILE A 396 -2.74 7.37 -11.22
CA ILE A 396 -3.67 6.90 -10.19
C ILE A 396 -4.76 7.94 -9.88
N SER A 397 -4.40 9.23 -9.76
CA SER A 397 -5.35 10.33 -9.57
C SER A 397 -6.36 10.39 -10.72
N LYS A 398 -5.91 10.22 -11.98
CA LYS A 398 -6.80 10.18 -13.15
C LYS A 398 -7.71 8.96 -13.16
N ARG A 399 -7.20 7.77 -12.80
CA ARG A 399 -7.98 6.51 -12.76
C ARG A 399 -9.16 6.59 -11.78
N HIS A 400 -8.98 7.30 -10.68
CA HIS A 400 -9.95 7.42 -9.58
C HIS A 400 -10.62 8.80 -9.48
N ALA A 401 -10.48 9.65 -10.50
CA ALA A 401 -11.15 10.95 -10.55
C ALA A 401 -12.69 10.77 -10.44
N GLY A 402 -13.30 11.38 -9.42
CA GLY A 402 -14.74 11.31 -9.16
C GLY A 402 -15.25 9.96 -8.65
N LYS A 403 -14.38 9.06 -8.18
CA LYS A 403 -14.75 7.69 -7.74
C LYS A 403 -14.40 7.39 -6.27
N ASN A 404 -14.36 8.42 -5.43
CA ASN A 404 -14.00 8.29 -4.01
C ASN A 404 -15.12 7.72 -3.13
#